data_AF-A0A929Z000-F1
#
_entry.id   AF-A0A929Z000-F1
#
_cell.length_a   1.000
_cell.length_b   1.000
_cell.length_c   1.000
_cell.angle_alpha   90.00
_cell.angle_beta   90.00
_cell.angle_gamma   90.00
#
_symmetry.space_group_name_H-M   'P 1'
#
loop_
_entity.id
_entity.type
_entity.pdbx_description
1 polymer ?
#
loop_
_entity_poly.entity_id
_entity_poly.type
_entity_poly.pdbx_seq_one_letter_code
_entity_poly.pdbx_strand_id
1 'polypeptide(L)'
;KEKHNDDQKDDDGLIDISTLEKEMKKMFGGKNGGIFEISLSSPNSGIFDGIKDLFSQGDVDGYTEDVRDTKKKNKNIKNIEKFSTNLTELAKNNEVDPVIGREKEIERVIQILNRRTKNNPVLIGEPGVGKTAIAEGLAYKIANGDVPQKLLDYEVMQLDISAIVAGTQFRGQFETRLNNIIDEAKRHGKIILVIDEIHSIIGAGDNHGTMDAANILKPALARADIQIIGATTINEYKKHIEKDKALERRLQSVLVEEPSIEDTIKIIKGLKEYYENYHKIILTDDVIETAVKLSSRYITDRYLPDKAIDIIDELGSKVNLKNDIIYKIESIKQSIQTLEKKQEEANANSDYEKATSYKAQELNLEKELEDLKSKEYI
;
A
#
# COMPACT_ATOMS: atom_id res chain seq x y z
N LYS A 1 -54.95 -20.21 -63.84
CA LYS A 1 -55.08 -21.17 -62.72
C LYS A 1 -54.41 -20.50 -61.52
N GLU A 2 -55.19 -19.68 -60.81
CA GLU A 2 -55.67 -19.90 -59.41
C GLU A 2 -54.62 -19.40 -58.40
N LYS A 3 -54.76 -18.20 -57.80
CA LYS A 3 -55.63 -17.68 -56.70
C LYS A 3 -55.13 -18.00 -55.27
N HIS A 4 -54.80 -16.91 -54.55
CA HIS A 4 -54.89 -16.62 -53.08
C HIS A 4 -54.01 -17.45 -52.10
N ASN A 5 -53.42 -16.92 -51.01
CA ASN A 5 -53.87 -15.93 -50.01
C ASN A 5 -52.69 -15.25 -49.24
N ASP A 6 -53.05 -14.19 -48.52
CA ASP A 6 -52.31 -13.28 -47.62
C ASP A 6 -51.37 -13.90 -46.56
N ASP A 7 -50.35 -13.14 -46.12
CA ASP A 7 -50.26 -12.64 -44.73
C ASP A 7 -49.03 -11.72 -44.49
N GLN A 8 -49.24 -10.68 -43.67
CA GLN A 8 -48.30 -9.67 -43.18
C GLN A 8 -47.10 -10.26 -42.42
N LYS A 9 -45.89 -9.70 -42.59
CA LYS A 9 -44.79 -9.77 -41.61
C LYS A 9 -43.90 -8.51 -41.64
N ASP A 10 -44.02 -7.77 -40.54
CA ASP A 10 -43.02 -7.10 -39.70
C ASP A 10 -41.64 -6.70 -40.26
N ASP A 11 -41.33 -5.44 -39.97
CA ASP A 11 -40.19 -4.62 -40.36
C ASP A 11 -39.09 -4.72 -39.27
N ASP A 12 -38.01 -5.46 -39.53
CA ASP A 12 -36.83 -5.54 -38.66
C ASP A 12 -35.89 -4.36 -38.93
N GLY A 13 -36.02 -3.31 -38.10
CA GLY A 13 -35.12 -2.16 -38.10
C GLY A 13 -33.75 -2.47 -37.49
N LEU A 14 -32.78 -2.82 -38.35
CA LEU A 14 -31.35 -2.68 -38.03
C LEU A 14 -30.96 -1.20 -37.97
N ILE A 15 -30.45 -0.73 -36.83
CA ILE A 15 -29.85 0.60 -36.71
C ILE A 15 -28.38 0.52 -37.16
N ASP A 16 -28.09 1.26 -38.22
CA ASP A 16 -26.82 1.35 -38.92
C ASP A 16 -25.73 2.06 -38.09
N ILE A 17 -24.60 1.37 -37.88
CA ILE A 17 -23.42 1.76 -37.09
C ILE A 17 -22.82 3.10 -37.58
N SER A 18 -23.09 3.47 -38.83
CA SER A 18 -22.66 4.75 -39.42
C SER A 18 -23.28 5.99 -38.76
N THR A 19 -24.39 5.83 -38.04
CA THR A 19 -25.12 6.93 -37.39
C THR A 19 -24.47 7.36 -36.06
N LEU A 20 -23.83 6.41 -35.37
CA LEU A 20 -23.22 6.62 -34.06
C LEU A 20 -21.90 7.40 -34.15
N GLU A 21 -21.09 7.15 -35.18
CA GLU A 21 -19.85 7.91 -35.42
C GLU A 21 -20.12 9.38 -35.79
N LYS A 22 -21.25 9.67 -36.44
CA LYS A 22 -21.65 11.03 -36.83
C LYS A 22 -22.09 11.89 -35.64
N GLU A 23 -22.72 11.29 -34.63
CA GLU A 23 -23.12 12.00 -33.40
C GLU A 23 -21.94 12.23 -32.45
N MET A 24 -21.02 11.27 -32.33
CA MET A 24 -19.82 11.45 -31.51
C MET A 24 -18.89 12.55 -32.04
N LYS A 25 -18.84 12.75 -33.35
CA LYS A 25 -18.05 13.82 -33.97
C LYS A 25 -18.66 15.22 -33.77
N LYS A 26 -19.98 15.31 -33.50
CA LYS A 26 -20.67 16.56 -33.13
C LYS A 26 -20.45 16.95 -31.67
N MET A 27 -20.26 15.99 -30.77
CA MET A 27 -20.04 16.28 -29.34
C MET A 27 -18.61 16.74 -29.02
N PHE A 28 -17.62 16.40 -29.85
CA PHE A 28 -16.20 16.63 -29.51
C PHE A 28 -15.38 17.41 -30.56
N GLY A 29 -16.02 18.02 -31.56
CA GLY A 29 -15.33 18.71 -32.65
C GLY A 29 -15.59 20.22 -32.74
N GLY A 30 -14.80 21.05 -32.05
CA GLY A 30 -14.76 22.50 -32.32
C GLY A 30 -13.91 23.32 -31.35
N LYS A 31 -12.78 23.85 -31.84
CA LYS A 31 -11.77 24.65 -31.13
C LYS A 31 -12.20 26.11 -30.85
N ASN A 32 -11.61 26.63 -29.76
CA ASN A 32 -11.27 28.03 -29.41
C ASN A 32 -12.32 28.93 -28.73
N GLY A 33 -12.02 29.31 -27.47
CA GLY A 33 -12.39 30.62 -26.92
C GLY A 33 -12.73 30.67 -25.42
N GLY A 34 -11.72 30.85 -24.55
CA GLY A 34 -11.75 31.77 -23.41
C GLY A 34 -12.62 31.50 -22.17
N ILE A 35 -11.92 31.31 -21.04
CA ILE A 35 -12.19 31.84 -19.67
C ILE A 35 -13.51 31.43 -19.00
N PHE A 36 -13.43 30.58 -17.97
CA PHE A 36 -13.95 30.92 -16.64
C PHE A 36 -13.25 30.05 -15.57
N GLU A 37 -12.32 30.69 -14.88
CA GLU A 37 -11.75 30.27 -13.62
C GLU A 37 -12.75 30.68 -12.52
N ILE A 38 -13.29 29.74 -11.74
CA ILE A 38 -13.84 30.01 -10.41
C ILE A 38 -13.31 28.94 -9.47
N SER A 39 -12.21 29.28 -8.81
CA SER A 39 -11.88 28.77 -7.49
C SER A 39 -12.70 29.56 -6.47
N LEU A 40 -13.56 28.88 -5.72
CA LEU A 40 -14.14 29.38 -4.47
C LEU A 40 -14.29 28.22 -3.50
N SER A 41 -13.33 28.17 -2.58
CA SER A 41 -13.41 27.69 -1.20
C SER A 41 -14.81 27.37 -0.65
N SER A 42 -14.97 26.18 -0.04
CA SER A 42 -15.96 25.93 1.03
C SER A 42 -15.84 27.02 2.11
N PRO A 43 -16.92 27.48 2.77
CA PRO A 43 -17.80 26.64 3.61
C PRO A 43 -19.31 27.00 3.42
N ASN A 44 -20.30 26.19 3.79
CA ASN A 44 -20.65 25.91 5.18
C ASN A 44 -21.92 25.03 5.24
N SER A 45 -22.01 24.22 6.30
CA SER A 45 -23.19 23.99 7.14
C SER A 45 -24.58 23.83 6.48
N GLY A 46 -25.17 22.64 6.59
CA GLY A 46 -26.62 22.51 6.40
C GLY A 46 -27.21 21.11 6.50
N ILE A 47 -26.40 20.05 6.48
CA ILE A 47 -26.94 18.67 6.39
C ILE A 47 -26.74 17.87 7.69
N PHE A 48 -25.83 18.28 8.58
CA PHE A 48 -25.52 17.52 9.80
C PHE A 48 -26.35 17.87 11.04
N ASP A 49 -27.11 18.98 11.04
CA ASP A 49 -27.96 19.34 12.19
C ASP A 49 -29.28 18.56 12.24
N GLY A 50 -29.75 18.00 11.12
CA GLY A 50 -31.03 17.27 11.08
C GLY A 50 -31.00 15.85 11.66
N ILE A 51 -29.82 15.26 11.85
CA ILE A 51 -29.67 13.89 12.38
C ILE A 51 -29.48 13.90 13.90
N LYS A 52 -29.08 15.05 14.47
CA LYS A 52 -28.75 15.16 15.90
C LYS A 52 -29.97 15.30 16.80
N ASP A 53 -31.06 15.85 16.28
CA ASP A 53 -32.32 16.02 17.02
C ASP A 53 -33.18 14.74 17.06
N LEU A 54 -32.85 13.71 16.26
CA LEU A 54 -33.59 12.45 16.23
C LEU A 54 -33.13 11.43 17.30
N PHE A 55 -31.97 11.64 17.92
CA PHE A 55 -31.38 10.73 18.92
C PHE A 55 -31.37 11.29 20.35
N SER A 56 -32.04 12.43 20.59
CA SER A 56 -31.99 13.14 21.88
C SER A 56 -33.16 12.83 22.84
N GLN A 57 -33.90 11.74 22.62
CA GLN A 57 -34.89 11.24 23.58
C GLN A 57 -34.80 9.74 23.72
N GLY A 58 -34.07 9.31 24.75
CA GLY A 58 -33.92 7.92 25.15
C GLY A 58 -32.85 7.82 26.22
N ASP A 59 -33.27 7.97 27.48
CA ASP A 59 -32.43 7.78 28.65
C ASP A 59 -31.81 6.36 28.64
N VAL A 60 -30.48 6.28 28.49
CA VAL A 60 -29.71 5.09 28.87
C VAL A 60 -28.40 5.58 29.50
N ASP A 61 -28.39 5.56 30.84
CA ASP A 61 -27.19 5.75 31.65
C ASP A 61 -26.19 4.60 31.44
N GLY A 62 -24.92 4.95 31.25
CA GLY A 62 -23.78 4.03 31.24
C GLY A 62 -23.08 3.95 29.88
N TYR A 63 -21.75 4.04 29.88
CA TYR A 63 -20.82 4.00 28.73
C TYR A 63 -20.54 5.33 28.01
N THR A 64 -19.91 6.29 28.70
CA THR A 64 -19.29 7.48 28.06
C THR A 64 -17.85 7.78 28.50
N GLU A 65 -17.09 6.76 28.94
CA GLU A 65 -15.64 6.93 29.21
C GLU A 65 -14.74 6.58 27.99
N ASP A 66 -15.08 5.58 27.17
CA ASP A 66 -14.16 5.11 26.10
C ASP A 66 -14.08 6.00 24.84
N VAL A 67 -15.08 6.84 24.57
CA VAL A 67 -15.10 7.70 23.37
C VAL A 67 -14.31 9.00 23.57
N ARG A 68 -14.02 9.38 24.83
CA ARG A 68 -13.23 10.58 25.14
C ARG A 68 -11.72 10.31 25.11
N ASP A 69 -11.28 9.10 25.41
CA ASP A 69 -9.86 8.72 25.40
C ASP A 69 -9.30 8.48 23.99
N THR A 70 -10.11 7.93 23.08
CA THR A 70 -9.74 7.75 21.66
C THR A 70 -9.56 9.09 20.94
N LYS A 71 -10.44 10.09 21.18
CA LYS A 71 -10.30 11.45 20.61
C LYS A 71 -9.15 12.28 21.20
N LYS A 72 -8.67 11.96 22.41
CA LYS A 72 -7.52 12.63 23.03
C LYS A 72 -6.19 12.02 22.58
N LYS A 73 -6.12 10.69 22.35
CA LYS A 73 -4.94 10.02 21.80
C LYS A 73 -4.60 10.51 20.38
N ASN A 74 -5.59 10.63 19.48
CA ASN A 74 -5.36 11.03 18.08
C ASN A 74 -4.94 12.50 17.87
N LYS A 75 -4.98 13.36 18.90
CA LYS A 75 -4.51 14.76 18.73
C LYS A 75 -2.99 14.91 18.84
N ASN A 76 -2.28 13.90 19.35
CA ASN A 76 -0.88 14.03 19.74
C ASN A 76 0.14 13.45 18.74
N ILE A 77 -0.30 12.79 17.66
CA ILE A 77 0.57 12.03 16.72
C ILE A 77 0.29 12.41 15.24
N LYS A 78 -0.36 13.55 15.00
CA LYS A 78 -0.86 13.92 13.66
C LYS A 78 0.22 14.02 12.58
N ASN A 79 1.42 14.49 12.91
CA ASN A 79 2.50 14.58 11.93
C ASN A 79 3.09 13.21 11.66
N ILE A 80 3.28 12.40 12.70
CA ILE A 80 3.74 11.01 12.53
C ILE A 80 2.74 10.24 11.66
N GLU A 81 1.44 10.24 11.98
CA GLU A 81 0.41 9.53 11.17
C GLU A 81 0.39 9.99 9.70
N LYS A 82 0.70 11.26 9.44
CA LYS A 82 0.73 11.81 8.09
C LYS A 82 1.97 11.40 7.29
N PHE A 83 3.10 11.25 7.95
CA PHE A 83 4.41 11.06 7.32
C PHE A 83 5.02 9.69 7.61
N SER A 84 4.22 8.76 8.12
CA SER A 84 4.67 7.42 8.41
C SER A 84 3.57 6.40 8.23
N THR A 85 3.98 5.17 8.00
CA THR A 85 3.10 4.00 7.96
C THR A 85 3.21 3.26 9.28
N ASN A 86 2.06 2.96 9.90
CA ASN A 86 2.01 2.19 11.15
C ASN A 86 2.12 0.69 10.86
N LEU A 87 3.34 0.15 10.88
CA LEU A 87 3.58 -1.27 10.63
C LEU A 87 2.92 -2.16 11.68
N THR A 88 2.75 -1.66 12.91
CA THR A 88 2.11 -2.44 13.99
C THR A 88 0.60 -2.55 13.78
N GLU A 89 -0.04 -1.51 13.26
CA GLU A 89 -1.46 -1.54 12.88
C GLU A 89 -1.69 -2.45 11.68
N LEU A 90 -0.87 -2.34 10.63
CA LEU A 90 -0.92 -3.26 9.49
C LEU A 90 -0.76 -4.71 9.95
N ALA A 91 0.17 -4.98 10.86
CA ALA A 91 0.39 -6.32 11.38
C ALA A 91 -0.82 -6.86 12.18
N LYS A 92 -1.50 -6.02 12.98
CA LYS A 92 -2.73 -6.40 13.67
C LYS A 92 -3.87 -6.74 12.70
N ASN A 93 -3.89 -6.09 11.55
CA ASN A 93 -4.88 -6.32 10.50
C ASN A 93 -4.51 -7.51 9.57
N ASN A 94 -3.37 -8.17 9.79
CA ASN A 94 -2.80 -9.18 8.89
C ASN A 94 -2.53 -8.64 7.47
N GLU A 95 -2.21 -7.35 7.36
CA GLU A 95 -1.85 -6.66 6.11
C GLU A 95 -0.33 -6.60 5.88
N VAL A 96 0.45 -7.26 6.74
CA VAL A 96 1.91 -7.38 6.61
C VAL A 96 2.25 -8.79 6.16
N ASP A 97 3.15 -8.90 5.19
CA ASP A 97 3.59 -10.18 4.68
C ASP A 97 4.26 -11.04 5.77
N PRO A 98 4.08 -12.37 5.74
CA PRO A 98 4.73 -13.26 6.68
C PRO A 98 6.25 -13.18 6.50
N VAL A 99 6.95 -12.82 7.58
CA VAL A 99 8.41 -12.71 7.56
C VAL A 99 9.03 -14.09 7.76
N ILE A 100 9.65 -14.61 6.71
CA ILE A 100 10.19 -15.97 6.67
C ILE A 100 11.73 -15.93 6.72
N GLY A 101 12.33 -16.69 7.65
CA GLY A 101 13.77 -16.94 7.66
C GLY A 101 14.61 -15.76 8.15
N ARG A 102 14.02 -14.85 8.93
CA ARG A 102 14.69 -13.67 9.54
C ARG A 102 14.60 -13.66 11.06
N GLU A 103 14.35 -14.82 11.68
CA GLU A 103 14.09 -14.92 13.12
C GLU A 103 15.31 -14.45 13.94
N LYS A 104 16.52 -14.80 13.50
CA LYS A 104 17.78 -14.42 14.18
C LYS A 104 17.99 -12.91 14.17
N GLU A 105 17.74 -12.26 13.04
CA GLU A 105 17.87 -10.81 12.89
C GLU A 105 16.79 -10.08 13.71
N ILE A 106 15.54 -10.55 13.68
CA ILE A 106 14.45 -9.99 14.48
C ILE A 106 14.75 -10.12 15.99
N GLU A 107 15.20 -11.30 16.44
CA GLU A 107 15.61 -11.52 17.83
C GLU A 107 16.77 -10.60 18.22
N ARG A 108 17.74 -10.41 17.32
CA ARG A 108 18.85 -9.49 17.53
C ARG A 108 18.38 -8.04 17.65
N VAL A 109 17.43 -7.61 16.82
CA VAL A 109 16.80 -6.28 16.88
C VAL A 109 16.09 -6.08 18.22
N ILE A 110 15.27 -7.05 18.64
CA ILE A 110 14.58 -7.04 19.94
C ILE A 110 15.59 -6.92 21.09
N GLN A 111 16.65 -7.73 21.04
CA GLN A 111 17.72 -7.70 22.05
C GLN A 111 18.35 -6.32 22.14
N ILE A 112 18.65 -5.68 21.00
CA ILE A 112 19.25 -4.34 20.94
C ILE A 112 18.30 -3.30 21.53
N LEU A 113 17.03 -3.27 21.09
CA LEU A 113 16.03 -2.32 21.59
C LEU A 113 15.80 -2.44 23.11
N ASN A 114 15.99 -3.64 23.67
CA ASN A 114 15.87 -3.87 25.10
C ASN A 114 17.07 -3.34 25.93
N ARG A 115 18.21 -3.03 25.30
CA ARG A 115 19.42 -2.54 26.01
C ARG A 115 19.20 -1.16 26.65
N ARG A 116 20.04 -0.85 27.65
CA ARG A 116 20.13 0.49 28.26
C ARG A 116 20.95 1.48 27.42
N THR A 117 21.99 0.99 26.74
CA THR A 117 22.89 1.77 25.88
C THR A 117 23.06 1.06 24.55
N LYS A 118 23.38 1.81 23.49
CA LYS A 118 23.42 1.29 22.10
C LYS A 118 22.14 0.52 21.75
N ASN A 119 20.99 1.14 22.00
CA ASN A 119 19.66 0.55 21.90
C ASN A 119 18.91 0.94 20.62
N ASN A 120 19.62 1.42 19.61
CA ASN A 120 19.07 1.72 18.29
C ASN A 120 19.74 0.77 17.27
N PRO A 121 19.03 -0.25 16.77
CA PRO A 121 19.58 -1.13 15.76
C PRO A 121 19.73 -0.41 14.42
N VAL A 122 20.78 -0.75 13.68
CA VAL A 122 20.96 -0.36 12.28
C VAL A 122 21.12 -1.63 11.46
N LEU A 123 20.14 -1.91 10.62
CA LEU A 123 20.14 -2.99 9.65
C LEU A 123 21.09 -2.61 8.51
N ILE A 124 22.18 -3.37 8.36
CA ILE A 124 23.21 -3.14 7.36
C ILE A 124 23.22 -4.32 6.42
N GLY A 125 23.00 -4.08 5.14
CA GLY A 125 23.02 -5.11 4.11
C GLY A 125 22.82 -4.51 2.74
N GLU A 126 23.04 -5.30 1.70
CA GLU A 126 22.89 -4.84 0.32
C GLU A 126 21.42 -4.50 0.00
N PRO A 127 21.15 -3.67 -1.03
CA PRO A 127 19.79 -3.44 -1.50
C PRO A 127 19.10 -4.75 -1.92
N GLY A 128 17.80 -4.87 -1.67
CA GLY A 128 17.02 -6.04 -2.07
C GLY A 128 17.06 -7.24 -1.11
N VAL A 129 17.92 -7.25 -0.08
CA VAL A 129 17.97 -8.39 0.87
C VAL A 129 16.79 -8.49 1.84
N GLY A 130 15.84 -7.53 1.82
CA GLY A 130 14.68 -7.54 2.73
C GLY A 130 14.95 -6.95 4.11
N LYS A 131 15.62 -5.79 4.17
CA LYS A 131 15.83 -5.06 5.45
C LYS A 131 14.49 -4.59 6.07
N THR A 132 13.57 -4.10 5.24
CA THR A 132 12.24 -3.65 5.66
C THR A 132 11.42 -4.79 6.28
N ALA A 133 11.52 -6.00 5.73
CA ALA A 133 10.86 -7.19 6.29
C ALA A 133 11.25 -7.49 7.75
N ILE A 134 12.46 -7.11 8.20
CA ILE A 134 12.85 -7.29 9.60
C ILE A 134 12.08 -6.32 10.52
N ALA A 135 11.82 -5.10 10.06
CA ALA A 135 11.04 -4.11 10.81
C ALA A 135 9.55 -4.50 10.88
N GLU A 136 9.01 -5.00 9.77
CA GLU A 136 7.68 -5.63 9.70
C GLU A 136 7.57 -6.84 10.63
N GLY A 137 8.58 -7.70 10.66
CA GLY A 137 8.60 -8.88 11.54
C GLY A 137 8.68 -8.51 13.02
N LEU A 138 9.38 -7.42 13.35
CA LEU A 138 9.30 -6.84 14.70
C LEU A 138 7.89 -6.33 15.01
N ALA A 139 7.26 -5.61 14.09
CA ALA A 139 5.90 -5.08 14.28
C ALA A 139 4.89 -6.21 14.50
N TYR A 140 5.01 -7.31 13.76
CA TYR A 140 4.22 -8.53 13.94
C TYR A 140 4.40 -9.15 15.33
N LYS A 141 5.65 -9.30 15.80
CA LYS A 141 5.91 -9.80 17.15
C LYS A 141 5.33 -8.88 18.23
N ILE A 142 5.43 -7.56 18.06
CA ILE A 142 4.85 -6.60 19.01
C ILE A 142 3.32 -6.70 19.01
N ALA A 143 2.68 -6.79 17.84
CA ALA A 143 1.23 -6.93 17.70
C ALA A 143 0.70 -8.19 18.41
N ASN A 144 1.44 -9.30 18.35
CA ASN A 144 1.07 -10.56 19.00
C ASN A 144 1.50 -10.64 20.47
N GLY A 145 2.24 -9.66 21.00
CA GLY A 145 2.78 -9.70 22.35
C GLY A 145 3.98 -10.65 22.52
N ASP A 146 4.57 -11.13 21.44
CA ASP A 146 5.74 -12.02 21.38
C ASP A 146 7.07 -11.25 21.54
N VAL A 147 7.08 -10.32 22.49
CA VAL A 147 8.24 -9.47 22.81
C VAL A 147 8.41 -9.32 24.33
N PRO A 148 9.62 -8.99 24.82
CA PRO A 148 9.81 -8.69 26.23
C PRO A 148 8.89 -7.57 26.72
N GLN A 149 8.52 -7.61 28.01
CA GLN A 149 7.57 -6.66 28.62
C GLN A 149 7.87 -5.18 28.32
N LYS A 150 9.15 -4.81 28.21
CA LYS A 150 9.57 -3.43 27.91
C LYS A 150 9.10 -2.95 26.53
N LEU A 151 8.94 -3.85 25.57
CA LEU A 151 8.54 -3.53 24.19
C LEU A 151 7.04 -3.77 23.95
N LEU A 152 6.28 -4.16 24.98
CA LEU A 152 4.83 -4.25 24.86
C LEU A 152 4.22 -2.87 24.62
N ASP A 153 3.16 -2.85 23.80
CA ASP A 153 2.43 -1.66 23.35
C ASP A 153 3.27 -0.61 22.60
N TYR A 154 4.48 -0.95 22.17
CA TYR A 154 5.20 -0.09 21.24
C TYR A 154 4.52 -0.10 19.87
N GLU A 155 4.64 1.01 19.15
CA GLU A 155 4.22 1.13 17.77
C GLU A 155 5.44 1.34 16.88
N VAL A 156 5.56 0.51 15.86
CA VAL A 156 6.62 0.59 14.84
C VAL A 156 6.09 1.45 13.70
N MET A 157 6.67 2.63 13.52
CA MET A 157 6.25 3.63 12.54
C MET A 157 7.35 3.81 11.50
N GLN A 158 7.09 3.48 10.24
CA GLN A 158 8.04 3.64 9.15
C GLN A 158 7.92 5.02 8.53
N LEU A 159 8.98 5.84 8.61
CA LEU A 159 8.97 7.20 8.06
C LEU A 159 9.07 7.18 6.54
N ASP A 160 8.17 7.91 5.88
CA ASP A 160 8.29 8.23 4.46
C ASP A 160 9.05 9.55 4.30
N ILE A 161 10.36 9.44 4.08
CA ILE A 161 11.22 10.60 3.85
C ILE A 161 10.73 11.42 2.65
N SER A 162 10.28 10.77 1.57
CA SER A 162 9.78 11.43 0.36
C SER A 162 8.56 12.30 0.67
N ALA A 163 7.61 11.79 1.46
CA ALA A 163 6.45 12.58 1.89
C ALA A 163 6.84 13.76 2.80
N ILE A 164 7.85 13.60 3.65
CA ILE A 164 8.35 14.70 4.49
C ILE A 164 8.98 15.79 3.62
N VAL A 165 9.73 15.42 2.58
CA VAL A 165 10.34 16.34 1.61
C VAL A 165 9.29 17.01 0.73
N ALA A 166 8.25 16.28 0.34
CA ALA A 166 7.24 16.75 -0.62
C ALA A 166 6.57 18.05 -0.16
N GLY A 167 6.54 19.05 -1.05
CA GLY A 167 5.97 20.36 -0.74
C GLY A 167 6.77 21.17 0.28
N THR A 168 8.05 20.84 0.51
CA THR A 168 9.01 21.75 1.16
C THR A 168 9.81 22.49 0.08
N GLN A 169 9.81 23.82 0.15
CA GLN A 169 10.62 24.65 -0.76
C GLN A 169 11.98 25.01 -0.16
N PHE A 170 12.05 25.01 1.18
CA PHE A 170 13.23 25.41 1.93
C PHE A 170 13.62 24.30 2.91
N ARG A 171 14.94 24.10 3.07
CA ARG A 171 15.52 23.13 4.02
C ARG A 171 14.96 23.25 5.43
N GLY A 172 14.75 24.48 5.93
CA GLY A 172 14.20 24.72 7.27
C GLY A 172 12.79 24.16 7.47
N GLN A 173 11.98 24.05 6.41
CA GLN A 173 10.64 23.46 6.50
C GLN A 173 10.71 21.94 6.70
N PHE A 174 11.63 21.27 6.01
CA PHE A 174 11.90 19.85 6.23
C PHE A 174 12.37 19.61 7.68
N GLU A 175 13.35 20.37 8.14
CA GLU A 175 13.87 20.29 9.50
C GLU A 175 12.76 20.51 10.54
N THR A 176 11.87 21.48 10.30
CA THR A 176 10.71 21.73 11.17
C THR A 176 9.74 20.54 11.21
N ARG A 177 9.43 19.94 10.05
CA ARG A 177 8.56 18.74 9.99
C ARG A 177 9.17 17.57 10.74
N LEU A 178 10.46 17.31 10.53
CA LEU A 178 11.15 16.22 11.20
C LEU A 178 11.26 16.45 12.72
N ASN A 179 11.53 17.68 13.15
CA ASN A 179 11.49 18.04 14.57
C ASN A 179 10.10 17.76 15.18
N ASN A 180 9.03 18.16 14.50
CA ASN A 180 7.67 17.91 14.98
C ASN A 180 7.38 16.40 15.12
N ILE A 181 7.81 15.59 14.16
CA ILE A 181 7.71 14.12 14.20
C ILE A 181 8.45 13.58 15.43
N ILE A 182 9.68 14.01 15.68
CA ILE A 182 10.48 13.56 16.82
C ILE A 182 9.87 13.99 18.15
N ASP A 183 9.35 15.21 18.24
CA ASP A 183 8.68 15.73 19.43
C ASP A 183 7.36 15.01 19.71
N GLU A 184 6.62 14.62 18.68
CA GLU A 184 5.45 13.74 18.81
C GLU A 184 5.85 12.35 19.31
N ALA A 185 6.89 11.75 18.74
CA ALA A 185 7.37 10.42 19.12
C ALA A 185 7.84 10.40 20.57
N LYS A 186 8.57 11.44 20.98
CA LYS A 186 9.01 11.65 22.36
C LYS A 186 7.83 11.77 23.33
N ARG A 187 6.80 12.57 22.98
CA ARG A 187 5.62 12.75 23.83
C ARG A 187 4.79 11.48 23.96
N HIS A 188 4.74 10.66 22.91
CA HIS A 188 4.07 9.35 22.97
C HIS A 188 4.84 8.34 23.82
N GLY A 189 6.16 8.31 23.70
CA GLY A 189 7.06 7.48 24.52
C GLY A 189 7.10 5.99 24.15
N LYS A 190 6.11 5.49 23.40
CA LYS A 190 6.03 4.09 22.93
C LYS A 190 6.08 3.98 21.39
N ILE A 191 6.97 4.73 20.75
CA ILE A 191 7.15 4.71 19.30
C ILE A 191 8.59 4.30 18.96
N ILE A 192 8.72 3.36 18.03
CA ILE A 192 9.97 3.02 17.34
C ILE A 192 9.87 3.54 15.91
N LEU A 193 10.74 4.47 15.53
CA LEU A 193 10.78 5.01 14.18
C LEU A 193 11.69 4.17 13.28
N VAL A 194 11.16 3.65 12.18
CA VAL A 194 11.95 2.98 11.13
C VAL A 194 12.34 4.01 10.10
N ILE A 195 13.64 4.09 9.82
CA ILE A 195 14.23 5.04 8.87
C ILE A 195 15.00 4.25 7.82
N ASP A 196 14.37 4.09 6.66
CA ASP A 196 15.07 3.58 5.49
C ASP A 196 16.06 4.61 4.97
N GLU A 197 17.18 4.10 4.47
CA GLU A 197 18.29 4.91 4.00
C GLU A 197 18.73 5.99 5.02
N ILE A 198 18.87 5.62 6.29
CA ILE A 198 19.21 6.56 7.39
C ILE A 198 20.47 7.42 7.12
N HIS A 199 21.38 6.93 6.29
CA HIS A 199 22.55 7.66 5.82
C HIS A 199 22.20 8.93 5.01
N SER A 200 21.09 8.94 4.26
CA SER A 200 20.63 10.07 3.44
C SER A 200 20.36 11.32 4.27
N ILE A 201 19.83 11.16 5.49
CA ILE A 201 19.49 12.25 6.40
C ILE A 201 20.61 12.60 7.39
N ILE A 202 21.67 11.78 7.48
CA ILE A 202 22.79 11.95 8.43
C ILE A 202 24.10 12.38 7.73
N GLY A 203 24.35 11.90 6.50
CA GLY A 203 25.66 11.92 5.83
C GLY A 203 25.89 13.07 4.83
N ALA A 204 24.93 13.98 4.72
CA ALA A 204 24.80 15.06 3.74
C ALA A 204 25.81 16.23 3.84
N GLY A 205 26.96 16.02 4.49
CA GLY A 205 27.87 17.10 4.90
C GLY A 205 28.80 17.67 3.81
N ASP A 206 28.99 16.99 2.68
CA ASP A 206 30.11 17.29 1.77
C ASP A 206 29.74 17.68 0.33
N ASN A 207 28.46 17.76 -0.08
CA ASN A 207 28.11 18.26 -1.42
C ASN A 207 26.75 18.97 -1.47
N HIS A 208 26.70 20.03 -2.29
CA HIS A 208 25.57 20.92 -2.52
C HIS A 208 24.19 20.23 -2.61
N GLY A 209 23.33 20.41 -1.59
CA GLY A 209 21.87 20.24 -1.73
C GLY A 209 21.17 19.26 -0.79
N THR A 210 21.89 18.52 0.06
CA THR A 210 21.30 17.43 0.84
C THR A 210 20.74 17.85 2.20
N MET A 211 19.64 17.21 2.58
CA MET A 211 18.77 17.50 3.72
C MET A 211 19.38 16.95 5.01
N ASP A 212 20.27 17.72 5.63
CA ASP A 212 20.98 17.28 6.84
C ASP A 212 20.11 17.44 8.10
N ALA A 213 19.66 16.30 8.61
CA ALA A 213 18.91 16.14 9.85
C ALA A 213 19.80 15.66 11.02
N ALA A 214 21.13 15.57 10.84
CA ALA A 214 22.02 15.05 11.87
C ALA A 214 21.95 15.91 13.15
N ASN A 215 21.78 17.23 13.00
CA ASN A 215 21.63 18.18 14.12
C ASN A 215 20.36 17.96 14.94
N ILE A 216 19.34 17.32 14.35
CA ILE A 216 18.07 17.02 14.99
C ILE A 216 18.13 15.62 15.65
N LEU A 217 18.64 14.63 14.91
CA LEU A 217 18.68 13.24 15.37
C LEU A 217 19.72 12.99 16.45
N LYS A 218 20.92 13.58 16.34
CA LYS A 218 22.01 13.35 17.31
C LYS A 218 21.60 13.71 18.75
N PRO A 219 20.99 14.88 19.03
CA PRO A 219 20.55 15.19 20.38
C PRO A 219 19.42 14.28 20.88
N ALA A 220 18.45 13.94 20.03
CA ALA A 220 17.33 13.08 20.39
C ALA A 220 17.81 11.65 20.76
N LEU A 221 18.71 11.08 19.96
CA LEU A 221 19.33 9.79 20.22
C LEU A 221 20.28 9.83 21.44
N ALA A 222 20.99 10.94 21.64
CA ALA A 222 21.89 11.09 22.78
C ALA A 222 21.15 11.13 24.13
N ARG A 223 19.97 11.74 24.15
CA ARG A 223 19.10 11.81 25.35
C ARG A 223 18.24 10.56 25.54
N ALA A 224 18.23 9.63 24.58
CA ALA A 224 17.30 8.50 24.54
C ALA A 224 15.83 8.95 24.56
N ASP A 225 15.53 10.11 23.94
CA ASP A 225 14.18 10.65 23.80
C ASP A 225 13.32 9.82 22.85
N ILE A 226 13.96 9.14 21.89
CA ILE A 226 13.33 8.30 20.86
C ILE A 226 14.13 7.01 20.68
N GLN A 227 13.48 5.99 20.13
CA GLN A 227 14.12 4.78 19.63
C GLN A 227 13.93 4.68 18.12
N ILE A 228 14.98 4.26 17.42
CA ILE A 228 14.93 4.11 15.96
C ILE A 228 15.46 2.76 15.51
N ILE A 229 15.00 2.32 14.34
CA ILE A 229 15.61 1.27 13.52
C ILE A 229 16.07 1.93 12.23
N GLY A 230 17.38 1.98 12.01
CA GLY A 230 17.92 2.49 10.75
C GLY A 230 18.14 1.36 9.74
N ALA A 231 17.96 1.61 8.45
CA ALA A 231 18.41 0.70 7.40
C ALA A 231 19.38 1.42 6.45
N THR A 232 20.47 0.77 6.07
CA THR A 232 21.47 1.31 5.14
C THR A 232 22.29 0.19 4.51
N THR A 233 23.15 0.53 3.54
CA THR A 233 24.13 -0.39 2.97
C THR A 233 25.41 -0.41 3.78
N ILE A 234 26.23 -1.45 3.60
CA ILE A 234 27.51 -1.60 4.30
C ILE A 234 28.44 -0.42 4.02
N ASN A 235 28.48 0.01 2.75
CA ASN A 235 29.34 1.10 2.32
C ASN A 235 28.92 2.44 2.92
N GLU A 236 27.63 2.73 2.93
CA GLU A 236 27.10 3.99 3.45
C GLU A 236 27.19 4.07 4.98
N TYR A 237 26.99 2.95 5.68
CA TYR A 237 27.26 2.87 7.11
C TYR A 237 28.72 3.22 7.44
N LYS A 238 29.69 2.59 6.75
CA LYS A 238 31.13 2.83 6.94
C LYS A 238 31.54 4.27 6.65
N LYS A 239 30.94 4.89 5.62
CA LYS A 239 31.27 6.26 5.21
C LYS A 239 30.70 7.31 6.16
N HIS A 240 29.42 7.18 6.54
CA HIS A 240 28.66 8.27 7.16
C HIS A 240 28.30 8.04 8.63
N ILE A 241 28.21 6.79 9.10
CA ILE A 241 27.70 6.48 10.44
C ILE A 241 28.83 5.99 11.37
N GLU A 242 29.64 5.04 10.92
CA GLU A 242 30.70 4.43 11.72
C GLU A 242 31.78 5.44 12.15
N LYS A 243 32.06 6.44 11.31
CA LYS A 243 33.04 7.49 11.60
C LYS A 243 32.53 8.53 12.61
N ASP A 244 31.22 8.62 12.82
CA ASP A 244 30.62 9.60 13.70
C ASP A 244 30.49 9.07 15.15
N LYS A 245 31.39 9.54 16.02
CA LYS A 245 31.44 9.13 17.43
C LYS A 245 30.14 9.41 18.20
N ALA A 246 29.33 10.38 17.80
CA ALA A 246 28.07 10.67 18.49
C ALA A 246 27.03 9.57 18.20
N LEU A 247 26.97 9.11 16.96
CA LEU A 247 26.04 8.09 16.50
C LEU A 247 26.51 6.67 16.86
N GLU A 248 27.81 6.38 16.74
CA GLU A 248 28.41 5.07 17.07
C GLU A 248 28.14 4.64 18.54
N ARG A 249 27.95 5.62 19.43
CA ARG A 249 27.63 5.39 20.86
C ARG A 249 26.16 5.04 21.11
N ARG A 250 25.29 5.21 20.11
CA ARG A 250 23.83 5.03 20.22
C ARG A 250 23.29 3.95 19.29
N LEU A 251 23.97 3.74 18.18
CA LEU A 251 23.62 2.75 17.17
C LEU A 251 24.36 1.43 17.40
N GLN A 252 23.71 0.34 17.05
CA GLN A 252 24.29 -1.00 17.03
C GLN A 252 23.97 -1.65 15.69
N SER A 253 25.00 -2.04 14.95
CA SER A 253 24.84 -2.74 13.67
C SER A 253 24.24 -4.14 13.84
N VAL A 254 23.40 -4.51 12.88
CA VAL A 254 22.87 -5.84 12.62
C VAL A 254 23.14 -6.13 11.14
N LEU A 255 23.99 -7.11 10.86
CA LEU A 255 24.28 -7.52 9.49
C LEU A 255 23.09 -8.31 8.96
N VAL A 256 22.58 -7.92 7.80
CA VAL A 256 21.50 -8.59 7.08
C VAL A 256 22.12 -9.18 5.82
N GLU A 257 22.31 -10.49 5.84
CA GLU A 257 22.92 -11.23 4.73
C GLU A 257 21.87 -11.58 3.67
N GLU A 258 22.36 -11.82 2.45
CA GLU A 258 21.55 -12.41 1.38
C GLU A 258 21.06 -13.80 1.87
N PRO A 259 19.75 -14.11 1.76
CA PRO A 259 19.23 -15.40 2.17
C PRO A 259 19.78 -16.52 1.27
N SER A 260 19.81 -17.74 1.80
CA SER A 260 20.16 -18.91 1.01
C SER A 260 19.13 -19.17 -0.09
N ILE A 261 19.50 -19.96 -1.10
CA ILE A 261 18.55 -20.40 -2.15
C ILE A 261 17.35 -21.10 -1.53
N GLU A 262 17.58 -21.97 -0.55
CA GLU A 262 16.54 -22.73 0.15
C GLU A 262 15.59 -21.81 0.93
N ASP A 263 16.13 -20.82 1.64
CA ASP A 263 15.32 -19.87 2.40
C ASP A 263 14.58 -18.92 1.47
N THR A 264 15.18 -18.53 0.34
CA THR A 264 14.50 -17.75 -0.69
C THR A 264 13.30 -18.50 -1.28
N ILE A 265 13.44 -19.81 -1.55
CA ILE A 265 12.32 -20.62 -2.02
C ILE A 265 11.19 -20.60 -0.99
N LYS A 266 11.49 -20.71 0.32
CA LYS A 266 10.47 -20.61 1.37
C LYS A 266 9.81 -19.24 1.40
N ILE A 267 10.59 -18.16 1.27
CA ILE A 267 10.09 -16.78 1.19
C ILE A 267 9.09 -16.66 0.04
N ILE A 268 9.46 -17.07 -1.18
CA ILE A 268 8.58 -16.98 -2.35
C ILE A 268 7.34 -17.88 -2.20
N LYS A 269 7.48 -19.06 -1.60
CA LYS A 269 6.31 -19.92 -1.29
C LYS A 269 5.34 -19.25 -0.31
N GLY A 270 5.83 -18.44 0.62
CA GLY A 270 4.99 -17.62 1.50
C GLY A 270 4.26 -16.49 0.77
N LEU A 271 4.91 -15.89 -0.23
CA LEU A 271 4.34 -14.84 -1.07
C LEU A 271 3.51 -15.37 -2.25
N LYS A 272 3.47 -16.69 -2.44
CA LYS A 272 2.88 -17.34 -3.61
C LYS A 272 1.43 -16.91 -3.83
N GLU A 273 0.60 -17.00 -2.79
CA GLU A 273 -0.83 -16.68 -2.88
C GLU A 273 -1.09 -15.23 -3.30
N TYR A 274 -0.25 -14.30 -2.84
CA TYR A 274 -0.33 -12.90 -3.25
C TYR A 274 -0.13 -12.73 -4.76
N TYR A 275 0.95 -13.31 -5.30
CA TYR A 275 1.26 -13.21 -6.73
C TYR A 275 0.28 -14.00 -7.61
N GLU A 276 -0.17 -15.18 -7.17
CA GLU A 276 -1.18 -15.97 -7.88
C GLU A 276 -2.49 -15.19 -7.99
N ASN A 277 -2.96 -14.56 -6.90
CA ASN A 277 -4.18 -13.77 -6.89
C ASN A 277 -4.06 -12.49 -7.71
N TYR A 278 -2.90 -11.81 -7.65
CA TYR A 278 -2.66 -10.57 -8.38
C TYR A 278 -2.59 -10.82 -9.90
N HIS A 279 -1.80 -11.81 -10.32
CA HIS A 279 -1.59 -12.12 -11.75
C HIS A 279 -2.58 -13.14 -12.30
N LYS A 280 -3.45 -13.74 -11.49
CA LYS A 280 -4.39 -14.79 -11.91
C LYS A 280 -3.69 -15.95 -12.62
N ILE A 281 -2.62 -16.44 -12.00
CA ILE A 281 -1.84 -17.59 -12.48
C ILE A 281 -1.65 -18.61 -11.36
N ILE A 282 -1.25 -19.83 -11.73
CA ILE A 282 -0.84 -20.88 -10.80
C ILE A 282 0.68 -21.02 -10.84
N LEU A 283 1.33 -20.71 -9.73
CA LEU A 283 2.77 -20.85 -9.52
C LEU A 283 3.06 -22.24 -8.95
N THR A 284 3.54 -23.14 -9.80
CA THR A 284 4.01 -24.46 -9.33
C THR A 284 5.32 -24.34 -8.55
N ASP A 285 5.54 -25.26 -7.61
CA ASP A 285 6.77 -25.29 -6.80
C ASP A 285 8.03 -25.39 -7.68
N ASP A 286 7.97 -26.15 -8.76
CA ASP A 286 9.07 -26.30 -9.72
C ASP A 286 9.44 -24.96 -10.40
N VAL A 287 8.44 -24.13 -10.72
CA VAL A 287 8.64 -22.80 -11.30
C VAL A 287 9.33 -21.89 -10.29
N ILE A 288 8.89 -21.89 -9.03
CA ILE A 288 9.51 -21.11 -7.96
C ILE A 288 10.97 -21.52 -7.76
N GLU A 289 11.24 -22.82 -7.64
CA GLU A 289 12.59 -23.32 -7.47
C GLU A 289 13.50 -22.96 -8.64
N THR A 290 12.99 -23.10 -9.87
CA THR A 290 13.73 -22.79 -11.08
C THR A 290 14.01 -21.30 -11.18
N ALA A 291 13.03 -20.45 -10.90
CA ALA A 291 13.19 -18.99 -10.91
C ALA A 291 14.28 -18.54 -9.92
N VAL A 292 14.28 -19.06 -8.68
CA VAL A 292 15.32 -18.74 -7.69
C VAL A 292 16.70 -19.22 -8.12
N LYS A 293 16.81 -20.46 -8.62
CA LYS A 293 18.10 -21.02 -9.05
C LYS A 293 18.67 -20.25 -10.25
N LEU A 294 17.82 -19.88 -11.21
CA LEU A 294 18.23 -19.11 -12.39
C LEU A 294 18.56 -17.66 -12.04
N SER A 295 17.77 -17.00 -11.19
CA SER A 295 18.05 -15.63 -10.75
C SER A 295 19.40 -15.56 -10.01
N SER A 296 19.65 -16.51 -9.11
CA SER A 296 20.93 -16.61 -8.39
C SER A 296 22.11 -16.83 -9.33
N ARG A 297 21.94 -17.66 -10.37
CA ARG A 297 23.02 -18.01 -11.31
C ARG A 297 23.33 -16.94 -12.34
N TYR A 298 22.32 -16.26 -12.87
CA TYR A 298 22.47 -15.38 -14.05
C TYR A 298 22.40 -13.89 -13.72
N ILE A 299 21.75 -13.50 -12.62
CA ILE A 299 21.67 -12.10 -12.16
C ILE A 299 22.62 -11.95 -10.97
N THR A 300 23.79 -11.36 -11.23
CA THR A 300 24.92 -11.32 -10.27
C THR A 300 25.12 -9.95 -9.61
N ASP A 301 24.50 -8.91 -10.17
CA ASP A 301 24.55 -7.52 -9.70
C ASP A 301 23.44 -7.18 -8.68
N ARG A 302 22.48 -8.11 -8.49
CA ARG A 302 21.39 -8.02 -7.50
C ARG A 302 21.43 -9.19 -6.53
N TYR A 303 20.76 -9.01 -5.39
CA TYR A 303 20.73 -9.96 -4.28
C TYR A 303 19.35 -10.59 -4.12
N LEU A 304 19.30 -11.81 -3.59
CA LEU A 304 18.07 -12.45 -3.14
C LEU A 304 17.53 -11.74 -1.88
N PRO A 305 16.20 -11.81 -1.63
CA PRO A 305 15.17 -12.44 -2.46
C PRO A 305 14.68 -11.56 -3.63
N ASP A 306 14.99 -10.26 -3.63
CA ASP A 306 14.48 -9.25 -4.57
C ASP A 306 14.56 -9.67 -6.05
N LYS A 307 15.74 -10.09 -6.53
CA LYS A 307 15.89 -10.52 -7.93
C LYS A 307 15.05 -11.74 -8.31
N ALA A 308 14.70 -12.61 -7.36
CA ALA A 308 13.88 -13.78 -7.63
C ALA A 308 12.40 -13.41 -7.64
N ILE A 309 11.99 -12.51 -6.75
CA ILE A 309 10.64 -11.94 -6.71
C ILE A 309 10.35 -11.21 -8.02
N ASP A 310 11.29 -10.39 -8.50
CA ASP A 310 11.18 -9.65 -9.77
C ASP A 310 10.95 -10.59 -10.97
N ILE A 311 11.66 -11.72 -11.03
CA ILE A 311 11.44 -12.73 -12.09
C ILE A 311 10.04 -13.35 -11.98
N ILE A 312 9.57 -13.68 -10.78
CA ILE A 312 8.24 -14.27 -10.58
C ILE A 312 7.15 -13.28 -11.00
N ASP A 313 7.30 -12.00 -10.66
CA ASP A 313 6.38 -10.93 -11.03
C ASP A 313 6.34 -10.71 -12.55
N GLU A 314 7.51 -10.65 -13.20
CA GLU A 314 7.62 -10.53 -14.65
C GLU A 314 7.01 -11.73 -15.39
N LEU A 315 7.24 -12.96 -14.88
CA LEU A 315 6.63 -14.17 -15.41
C LEU A 315 5.11 -14.15 -15.26
N GLY A 316 4.60 -13.74 -14.10
CA GLY A 316 3.17 -13.60 -13.83
C GLY A 316 2.50 -12.66 -14.81
N SER A 317 3.04 -11.45 -14.94
CA SER A 317 2.56 -10.45 -15.89
C SER A 317 2.57 -10.96 -17.33
N LYS A 318 3.65 -11.63 -17.75
CA LYS A 318 3.78 -12.17 -19.11
C LYS A 318 2.79 -13.29 -19.45
N VAL A 319 2.47 -14.15 -18.47
CA VAL A 319 1.48 -15.22 -18.65
C VAL A 319 0.07 -14.64 -18.62
N ASN A 320 -0.21 -13.72 -17.69
CA ASN A 320 -1.48 -13.01 -17.58
C ASN A 320 -1.86 -12.30 -18.89
N LEU A 321 -0.91 -11.63 -19.56
CA LEU A 321 -1.14 -10.94 -20.84
C LEU A 321 -1.58 -11.86 -21.98
N LYS A 322 -1.36 -13.18 -21.87
CA LYS A 322 -1.80 -14.17 -22.86
C LYS A 322 -3.17 -14.77 -22.52
N ASN A 323 -3.75 -14.41 -21.39
CA ASN A 323 -5.00 -14.97 -20.91
C ASN A 323 -6.22 -14.24 -21.52
N ASP A 324 -6.74 -14.78 -22.62
CA ASP A 324 -7.95 -14.28 -23.28
C ASP A 324 -9.19 -14.29 -22.36
N ILE A 325 -9.22 -15.15 -21.34
CA ILE A 325 -10.34 -15.27 -20.39
C ILE A 325 -10.45 -14.01 -19.53
N ILE A 326 -9.33 -13.42 -19.12
CA ILE A 326 -9.31 -12.20 -18.31
C ILE A 326 -9.89 -11.03 -19.08
N TYR A 327 -9.53 -10.90 -20.36
CA TYR A 327 -10.11 -9.88 -21.24
C TYR A 327 -11.64 -10.05 -21.38
N LYS A 328 -12.13 -11.29 -21.53
CA LYS A 328 -13.56 -11.58 -21.61
C LYS A 328 -14.28 -11.27 -20.30
N ILE A 329 -13.69 -11.63 -19.15
CA ILE A 329 -14.22 -11.29 -17.82
C ILE A 329 -14.41 -9.79 -17.68
N GLU A 330 -13.41 -8.99 -18.08
CA GLU A 330 -13.47 -7.53 -18.00
C GLU A 330 -14.53 -6.94 -18.94
N SER A 331 -14.62 -7.44 -20.18
CA SER A 331 -15.65 -7.06 -21.14
C SER A 331 -17.07 -7.36 -20.65
N ILE A 332 -17.27 -8.49 -19.98
CA ILE A 332 -18.58 -8.87 -19.42
C ILE A 332 -18.92 -7.98 -18.23
N LYS A 333 -17.97 -7.69 -17.33
CA LYS A 333 -18.19 -6.74 -16.22
C LYS A 333 -18.62 -5.36 -16.69
N GLN A 334 -17.96 -4.82 -17.72
CA GLN A 334 -18.36 -3.53 -18.31
C GLN A 334 -19.75 -3.58 -18.94
N SER A 335 -20.11 -4.71 -19.54
CA SER A 335 -21.44 -4.93 -20.11
C SER A 335 -22.52 -4.98 -19.04
N ILE A 336 -22.24 -5.67 -17.92
CA ILE A 336 -23.12 -5.69 -16.72
C ILE A 336 -23.34 -4.28 -16.18
N GLN A 337 -22.27 -3.50 -15.96
CA GLN A 337 -22.39 -2.11 -15.49
C GLN A 337 -23.19 -1.23 -16.45
N THR A 338 -23.07 -1.46 -17.76
CA THR A 338 -23.85 -0.74 -18.76
C THR A 338 -25.33 -1.12 -18.70
N LEU A 339 -25.64 -2.39 -18.46
CA LEU A 339 -27.00 -2.87 -18.29
C LEU A 339 -27.64 -2.37 -17.00
N GLU A 340 -26.89 -2.32 -15.89
CA GLU A 340 -27.34 -1.73 -14.61
C GLU A 340 -27.78 -0.27 -14.81
N LYS A 341 -26.95 0.55 -15.48
CA LYS A 341 -27.30 1.94 -15.80
C LYS A 341 -28.54 2.05 -16.68
N LYS A 342 -28.64 1.21 -17.72
CA LYS A 342 -29.81 1.17 -18.61
C LYS A 342 -31.08 0.73 -17.88
N GLN A 343 -30.96 -0.17 -16.90
CA GLN A 343 -32.06 -0.60 -16.05
C GLN A 343 -32.53 0.53 -15.14
N GLU A 344 -31.61 1.27 -14.51
CA GLU A 344 -31.93 2.46 -13.70
C GLU A 344 -32.64 3.54 -14.52
N GLU A 345 -32.15 3.83 -15.74
CA GLU A 345 -32.77 4.77 -16.67
C GLU A 345 -34.17 4.31 -17.11
N ALA A 346 -34.36 3.03 -17.42
CA ALA A 346 -35.66 2.48 -17.80
C ALA A 346 -36.66 2.54 -16.63
N ASN A 347 -36.23 2.24 -15.41
CA ASN A 347 -37.02 2.37 -14.20
C ASN A 347 -37.43 3.83 -13.94
N ALA A 348 -36.51 4.78 -14.11
CA ALA A 348 -36.79 6.21 -13.95
C ALA A 348 -37.84 6.71 -14.97
N ASN A 349 -37.83 6.14 -16.17
CA ASN A 349 -38.80 6.45 -17.24
C ASN A 349 -40.10 5.62 -17.15
N SER A 350 -40.30 4.82 -16.09
CA SER A 350 -41.45 3.91 -15.92
C SER A 350 -41.62 2.88 -17.05
N ASP A 351 -40.54 2.55 -17.77
CA ASP A 351 -40.49 1.53 -18.82
C ASP A 351 -40.12 0.17 -18.19
N TYR A 352 -41.07 -0.41 -17.47
CA TYR A 352 -40.87 -1.63 -16.67
C TYR A 352 -40.58 -2.88 -17.52
N GLU A 353 -41.05 -2.93 -18.77
CA GLU A 353 -40.73 -4.03 -19.70
C GLU A 353 -39.25 -4.01 -20.08
N LYS A 354 -38.70 -2.84 -20.46
CA LYS A 354 -37.27 -2.72 -20.76
C LYS A 354 -36.40 -2.97 -19.54
N ALA A 355 -36.79 -2.46 -18.37
CA ALA A 355 -36.06 -2.72 -17.12
C ALA A 355 -35.99 -4.22 -16.80
N THR A 356 -37.10 -4.95 -16.98
CA THR A 356 -37.14 -6.41 -16.78
C THR A 356 -36.26 -7.15 -17.80
N SER A 357 -36.28 -6.71 -19.07
CA SER A 357 -35.42 -7.27 -20.12
C SER A 357 -33.92 -7.06 -19.84
N TYR A 358 -33.52 -5.85 -19.41
CA TYR A 358 -32.14 -5.59 -19.03
C TYR A 358 -31.71 -6.42 -17.82
N LYS A 359 -32.59 -6.59 -16.82
CA LYS A 359 -32.28 -7.45 -15.66
C LYS A 359 -32.12 -8.92 -16.06
N ALA A 360 -32.89 -9.41 -17.02
CA ALA A 360 -32.73 -10.77 -17.53
C ALA A 360 -31.40 -10.96 -18.29
N GLN A 361 -30.98 -9.96 -19.07
CA GLN A 361 -29.68 -9.99 -19.75
C GLN A 361 -28.51 -9.92 -18.77
N GLU A 362 -28.62 -9.09 -17.74
CA GLU A 362 -27.65 -9.00 -16.64
C GLU A 362 -27.47 -10.34 -15.95
N LEU A 363 -28.56 -11.01 -15.55
CA LEU A 363 -28.52 -12.33 -14.91
C LEU A 363 -27.87 -13.41 -15.79
N ASN A 364 -28.00 -13.31 -17.11
CA ASN A 364 -27.34 -14.24 -18.04
C ASN A 364 -25.83 -13.98 -18.12
N LEU A 365 -25.43 -12.70 -18.18
CA LEU A 365 -24.02 -12.31 -18.15
C LEU A 365 -23.36 -12.60 -16.80
N GLU A 366 -24.09 -12.50 -15.69
CA GLU A 366 -23.61 -12.89 -14.37
C GLU A 366 -23.27 -14.38 -14.30
N LYS A 367 -24.11 -15.25 -14.89
CA LYS A 367 -23.82 -16.69 -14.99
C LYS A 367 -22.60 -16.97 -15.85
N GLU A 368 -22.50 -16.32 -17.01
CA GLU A 368 -21.32 -16.47 -17.88
C GLU A 368 -20.04 -15.96 -17.20
N LEU A 369 -20.15 -14.87 -16.44
CA LEU A 369 -19.05 -14.33 -15.64
C LEU A 369 -18.60 -15.31 -14.55
N GLU A 370 -19.53 -15.97 -13.87
CA GLU A 370 -19.23 -16.97 -12.85
C GLU A 370 -18.51 -18.19 -13.45
N ASP A 371 -18.98 -18.67 -14.61
CA ASP A 371 -18.33 -19.76 -15.36
C ASP A 371 -16.91 -19.39 -15.80
N LEU A 372 -16.68 -18.16 -16.28
CA LEU A 372 -15.36 -17.71 -16.71
C LEU A 372 -14.41 -17.45 -15.53
N LYS A 373 -14.91 -16.92 -14.41
CA LYS A 373 -14.12 -16.76 -13.18
C LYS A 373 -13.57 -18.08 -12.66
N SER A 374 -14.31 -19.19 -12.82
CA SER A 374 -13.79 -20.52 -12.45
C SER A 374 -12.57 -20.97 -13.26
N LYS A 375 -12.29 -20.30 -14.39
CA LYS A 375 -11.20 -20.59 -15.33
C LYS A 375 -10.21 -19.43 -15.45
N GLU A 376 -10.27 -18.45 -14.53
CA GLU A 376 -9.44 -17.25 -14.62
C GLU A 376 -7.96 -17.52 -14.33
N TYR A 377 -7.67 -18.55 -13.53
CA TYR A 377 -6.32 -18.99 -13.21
C TYR A 377 -5.76 -19.92 -14.29
N ILE A 378 -4.52 -19.66 -14.73
CA ILE A 378 -3.79 -20.46 -15.71
C ILE A 378 -2.55 -21.10 -15.09
#